data_AF-A0AAU2U5U6-F1
#
_entry.id   AF-A0AAU2U5U6-F1
#
_cell.length_a   1.000
_cell.length_b   1.000
_cell.length_c   1.000
_cell.angle_alpha   90.00
_cell.angle_beta   90.00
_cell.angle_gamma   90.00
#
_symmetry.space_group_name_H-M   'P 1'
#
loop_
_entity.id
_entity.type
_entity.pdbx_description
1 polymer ?
#
loop_
_entity_poly.entity_id
_entity_poly.type
_entity_poly.pdbx_seq_one_letter_code
_entity_poly.pdbx_strand_id
1 'polypeptide(L)'
;MTPFSNPEMAWMGSVRLLAQDGQARRQGALETMSRLCEQDPTLAEATAHVVWTAMSPWEDEASCAPALQEASRRLLDRLGALLVDKPAP
;
A
#
# COMPACT_ATOMS: atom_id res chain seq x y z
N MET A 1 26.68 -1.30 -8.11
CA MET A 1 25.74 -2.42 -8.33
C MET A 1 24.63 -2.28 -7.31
N THR A 2 23.43 -1.98 -7.79
CA THR A 2 22.25 -1.55 -7.03
C THR A 2 21.71 -2.67 -6.14
N PRO A 3 21.37 -2.43 -4.86
CA PRO A 3 20.71 -3.41 -4.03
C PRO A 3 19.25 -3.47 -4.47
N PHE A 4 18.92 -4.39 -5.37
CA PHE A 4 17.55 -4.89 -5.44
C PHE A 4 17.34 -5.77 -4.21
N SER A 5 17.10 -5.12 -3.07
CA SER A 5 16.51 -5.75 -1.90
C SER A 5 15.20 -6.40 -2.36
N ASN A 6 15.08 -7.70 -2.11
CA ASN A 6 13.93 -8.55 -2.39
C ASN A 6 12.59 -7.76 -2.34
N PRO A 7 11.75 -7.75 -3.41
CA PRO A 7 10.49 -7.00 -3.44
C PRO A 7 9.58 -7.33 -2.25
N GLU A 8 9.63 -8.57 -1.77
CA GLU A 8 8.94 -9.00 -0.54
C GLU A 8 9.45 -8.29 0.72
N MET A 9 10.77 -8.09 0.84
CA MET A 9 11.38 -7.34 1.95
C MET A 9 11.00 -5.85 1.90
N ALA A 10 10.94 -5.26 0.71
CA ALA A 10 10.47 -3.89 0.52
C ALA A 10 8.98 -3.75 0.85
N TRP A 11 8.18 -4.77 0.47
CA TRP A 11 6.77 -4.86 0.83
C TRP A 11 6.58 -4.93 2.35
N MET A 12 7.25 -5.87 3.04
CA MET A 12 7.20 -6.00 4.49
C MET A 12 7.66 -4.73 5.22
N GLY A 13 8.70 -4.05 4.71
CA GLY A 13 9.14 -2.76 5.23
C GLY A 13 8.04 -1.70 5.14
N SER A 14 7.32 -1.67 4.02
CA SER A 14 6.21 -0.74 3.79
C SER A 14 5.00 -1.04 4.69
N VAL A 15 4.64 -2.32 4.86
CA VAL A 15 3.61 -2.76 5.81
C VAL A 15 3.92 -2.24 7.22
N ARG A 16 5.16 -2.38 7.67
CA ARG A 16 5.58 -1.92 9.00
C ARG A 16 5.51 -0.40 9.14
N LEU A 17 5.81 0.34 8.07
CA LEU A 17 5.72 1.81 8.07
C LEU A 17 4.27 2.32 8.07
N LEU A 18 3.34 1.58 7.44
CA LEU A 18 1.90 1.89 7.52
C LEU A 18 1.34 1.74 8.94
N ALA A 19 1.85 0.77 9.70
CA ALA A 19 1.45 0.53 11.08
C ALA A 19 2.06 1.53 12.10
N GLN A 20 2.95 2.42 11.68
CA GLN A 20 3.61 3.39 12.55
C GLN A 20 2.95 4.77 12.49
N ASP A 21 3.16 5.56 13.54
CA ASP A 21 2.82 6.98 13.57
C ASP A 21 3.73 7.82 12.66
N GLY A 22 3.09 8.68 11.86
CA GLY A 22 3.74 9.67 11.02
C GLY A 22 3.27 9.63 9.57
N GLN A 23 2.58 10.69 9.17
CA GLN A 23 2.01 10.85 7.82
C GLN A 23 3.04 10.66 6.69
N ALA A 24 4.23 11.27 6.80
CA ALA A 24 5.26 11.16 5.77
C ALA A 24 5.75 9.72 5.55
N ARG A 25 5.81 8.92 6.63
CA ARG A 25 6.20 7.51 6.57
C ARG A 25 5.11 6.67 5.92
N ARG A 26 3.86 6.89 6.33
CA ARG A 26 2.68 6.22 5.74
C ARG A 26 2.57 6.52 4.24
N GLN A 27 2.78 7.76 3.82
CA GLN A 27 2.76 8.14 2.40
C GLN A 27 3.86 7.43 1.59
N GLY A 28 5.11 7.47 2.06
CA GLY A 28 6.20 6.77 1.38
C GLY A 28 5.99 5.26 1.29
N ALA A 29 5.32 4.66 2.29
CA ALA A 29 4.94 3.26 2.26
C ALA A 29 3.88 2.95 1.20
N LEU A 30 2.84 3.78 1.06
CA LEU A 30 1.82 3.63 0.01
C LEU A 30 2.43 3.75 -1.39
N GLU A 31 3.33 4.72 -1.61
CA GLU A 31 4.04 4.88 -2.89
C GLU A 31 4.91 3.66 -3.22
N THR A 32 5.62 3.14 -2.22
CA THR A 32 6.45 1.94 -2.37
C THR A 32 5.58 0.71 -2.70
N MET A 33 4.48 0.51 -1.97
CA MET A 33 3.53 -0.56 -2.22
C MET A 33 2.88 -0.47 -3.60
N SER A 34 2.50 0.74 -4.04
CA SER A 34 1.99 0.96 -5.39
C SER A 34 2.98 0.50 -6.45
N ARG A 35 4.25 0.88 -6.30
CA ARG A 35 5.31 0.51 -7.26
C ARG A 35 5.58 -0.99 -7.25
N LEU A 36 5.54 -1.62 -6.08
CA LEU A 36 5.70 -3.07 -5.96
C LEU A 36 4.56 -3.83 -6.63
N CYS A 37 3.31 -3.36 -6.49
CA CYS A 37 2.16 -4.00 -7.15
C CYS A 37 2.19 -3.83 -8.69
N GLU A 38 2.77 -2.75 -9.21
CA GLU A 38 3.01 -2.60 -10.66
C GLU A 38 4.06 -3.58 -11.18
N GLN A 39 5.05 -3.94 -10.36
CA GLN A 39 6.11 -4.89 -10.72
C GLN A 39 5.66 -6.34 -10.53
N ASP A 40 4.90 -6.60 -9.48
CA ASP A 40 4.40 -7.91 -9.11
C ASP A 40 2.93 -7.83 -8.68
N PRO A 41 1.99 -8.10 -9.61
CA PRO A 41 0.57 -8.11 -9.32
C PRO A 41 0.15 -9.15 -8.27
N THR A 42 0.98 -10.14 -7.95
CA THR A 42 0.66 -11.13 -6.91
C THR A 42 0.60 -10.50 -5.52
N LEU A 43 1.30 -9.37 -5.32
CA LEU A 43 1.25 -8.59 -4.09
C LEU A 43 0.00 -7.71 -3.99
N ALA A 44 -0.79 -7.57 -5.06
CA ALA A 44 -1.91 -6.62 -5.09
C ALA A 44 -3.00 -6.96 -4.07
N GLU A 45 -3.34 -8.24 -3.93
CA GLU A 45 -4.35 -8.72 -2.98
C GLU A 45 -3.93 -8.47 -1.53
N ALA A 46 -2.70 -8.89 -1.18
CA ALA A 46 -2.15 -8.68 0.15
C ALA A 46 -1.99 -7.19 0.48
N THR A 47 -1.57 -6.38 -0.49
CA THR A 47 -1.44 -4.93 -0.35
C THR A 47 -2.79 -4.27 -0.11
N ALA A 48 -3.82 -4.65 -0.88
CA ALA A 48 -5.16 -4.11 -0.69
C ALA A 48 -5.68 -4.40 0.73
N HIS A 49 -5.49 -5.62 1.22
CA HIS A 49 -5.88 -6.01 2.57
C HIS A 49 -5.14 -5.20 3.66
N VAL A 50 -3.81 -5.02 3.52
CA VAL A 50 -3.02 -4.24 4.48
C VAL A 50 -3.43 -2.77 4.47
N VAL A 51 -3.57 -2.16 3.29
CA VAL A 51 -3.92 -0.74 3.18
C VAL A 51 -5.31 -0.48 3.74
N TRP A 52 -6.28 -1.35 3.46
CA TRP A 52 -7.62 -1.27 4.04
C TRP A 52 -7.60 -1.37 5.56
N THR A 53 -6.85 -2.33 6.10
CA THR A 53 -6.74 -2.55 7.56
C THR A 53 -6.03 -1.38 8.25
N ALA A 54 -5.01 -0.81 7.61
CA ALA A 54 -4.29 0.36 8.12
C ALA A 54 -5.13 1.64 8.04
N MET A 55 -6.01 1.77 7.05
CA MET A 55 -6.91 2.93 6.92
C MET A 55 -7.96 3.02 8.02
N SER A 56 -8.51 1.90 8.48
CA SER A 56 -9.58 1.90 9.49
C SER A 56 -9.23 2.72 10.75
N PRO A 57 -8.06 2.56 11.41
CA PRO A 57 -7.69 3.40 12.55
C PRO A 57 -7.33 4.84 12.17
N TRP A 58 -7.01 5.12 10.90
CA TRP A 58 -6.67 6.46 10.43
C TRP A 58 -7.89 7.35 10.26
N GLU A 59 -9.06 6.79 10.02
CA GLU A 59 -10.32 7.54 9.91
C GLU A 59 -10.71 8.16 11.26
N ASP A 60 -10.37 7.50 12.36
CA ASP A 60 -10.57 8.00 13.74
C ASP A 60 -9.46 8.94 14.21
N GLU A 61 -8.26 8.88 13.60
CA GLU A 61 -7.19 9.83 13.88
C GLU A 61 -7.51 11.21 13.28
N ALA A 62 -7.92 12.16 14.12
CA ALA A 62 -8.12 13.55 13.72
C ALA A 62 -6.87 14.21 13.08
N SER A 63 -5.68 13.63 13.28
CA SER A 63 -4.41 14.04 12.69
C SER A 63 -4.12 13.43 11.32
N CYS A 64 -4.93 12.48 10.84
CA CYS A 64 -4.69 11.86 9.55
C CYS A 64 -5.08 12.82 8.43
N ALA A 65 -4.07 13.28 7.66
CA ALA A 65 -4.31 14.25 6.63
C ALA A 65 -5.22 13.68 5.52
N PRO A 66 -6.16 14.49 4.99
CA PRO A 66 -7.05 14.07 3.90
C PRO A 66 -6.28 13.60 2.66
N ALA A 67 -5.08 14.14 2.44
CA ALA A 67 -4.20 13.69 1.36
C ALA A 67 -3.75 12.23 1.50
N LEU A 68 -3.52 11.76 2.73
CA LEU A 68 -3.11 10.38 2.99
C LEU A 68 -4.28 9.41 2.77
N GLN A 69 -5.48 9.77 3.24
CA GLN A 69 -6.70 9.00 3.00
C GLN A 69 -7.01 8.87 1.51
N GLU A 70 -6.91 9.98 0.76
CA GLU A 70 -7.10 9.99 -0.69
C GLU A 70 -6.04 9.15 -1.42
N ALA A 71 -4.76 9.20 -1.00
CA ALA A 71 -3.71 8.37 -1.55
C ALA A 71 -3.98 6.88 -1.36
N SER A 72 -4.39 6.47 -0.16
CA SER A 72 -4.76 5.08 0.13
C SER A 72 -5.96 4.63 -0.70
N ARG A 73 -6.98 5.48 -0.84
CA ARG A 73 -8.17 5.15 -1.61
C ARG A 73 -7.88 4.99 -3.10
N ARG A 74 -7.02 5.85 -3.67
CA ARG A 74 -6.53 5.70 -5.05
C ARG A 74 -5.73 4.42 -5.23
N LEU A 75 -4.90 4.06 -4.26
CA LEU A 75 -4.16 2.80 -4.32
C LEU A 75 -5.14 1.62 -4.32
N LEU A 76 -6.11 1.59 -3.41
CA LEU A 76 -7.11 0.52 -3.36
C LEU A 76 -7.92 0.38 -4.65
N ASP A 77 -8.35 1.49 -5.25
CA ASP A 77 -9.05 1.48 -6.54
C ASP A 77 -8.21 0.85 -7.65
N ARG A 78 -6.93 1.25 -7.74
CA ARG A 78 -5.97 0.67 -8.69
C ARG A 78 -5.73 -0.81 -8.46
N LEU A 79 -5.60 -1.24 -7.20
CA LEU A 79 -5.44 -2.65 -6.86
C LEU A 79 -6.69 -3.46 -7.19
N GLY A 80 -7.88 -2.90 -6.96
CA GLY A 80 -9.14 -3.49 -7.38
C GLY A 80 -9.20 -3.74 -8.89
N ALA A 81 -8.78 -2.77 -9.70
CA ALA A 81 -8.68 -2.93 -11.15
C ALA A 81 -7.70 -4.06 -11.55
N LEU A 82 -6.52 -4.13 -10.91
CA LEU A 82 -5.54 -5.20 -11.17
C LEU A 82 -6.06 -6.59 -10.78
N LEU A 83 -6.85 -6.70 -9.72
CA LEU A 83 -7.43 -7.96 -9.25
C LEU A 83 -8.61 -8.42 -10.12
N VAL A 84 -9.39 -7.48 -10.66
CA VAL A 84 -10.52 -7.77 -11.55
C VAL A 84 -10.04 -8.17 -12.94
N ASP A 85 -8.95 -7.59 -13.44
CA ASP A 85 -8.37 -7.91 -14.76
C ASP A 85 -7.62 -9.26 -14.78
N LYS A 86 -7.49 -9.93 -13.62
CA LYS A 86 -6.90 -11.27 -13.56
C LYS A 86 -7.78 -12.24 -14.36
N PRO A 87 -7.30 -12.84 -15.46
CA PRO A 87 -8.07 -13.88 -16.14
C PRO A 87 -8.32 -15.02 -15.14
N ALA A 88 -9.59 -15.38 -14.96
CA ALA A 88 -9.97 -16.53 -14.17
C ALA A 88 -9.26 -17.79 -14.72
N PRO A 89 -8.76 -18.69 -13.86
CA PRO A 89 -8.12 -19.93 -14.29
C PRO A 89 -9.07 -20.86 -15.06
#